data_AF-A0A7S0MLD8-F1
#
_entry.id   AF-A0A7S0MLD8-F1
#
_cell.length_a   1.000
_cell.length_b   1.000
_cell.length_c   1.000
_cell.angle_alpha   90.00
_cell.angle_beta   90.00
_cell.angle_gamma   90.00
#
_symmetry.space_group_name_H-M   'P 1'
#
loop_
_entity.id
_entity.type
_entity.pdbx_description
1 polymer ?
#
loop_
_entity_poly.entity_id
_entity_poly.type
_entity_poly.pdbx_seq_one_letter_code
_entity_poly.pdbx_strand_id
1 'polypeptide(L)'
;DDEAKHFGWLVAALNRRGSAYGNLLAHKGLLEHSANTKDDLLARLAVIPLVQEARGLDAGPRLIHKLSSSGARESAQLVRNIVADEVNHVRYGIRWFKYCCSLSGLDHTKHFHHLVLQYFPQGLPGPFSSSDRLAAGMPPEFFMPVSRDHLSKSETKLEDN
;
A
#
# COMPACT_ATOMS: atom_id res chain seq x y z
N ASP A 1 -14.97 8.04 -4.94
CA ASP A 1 -15.32 7.69 -6.33
C ASP A 1 -14.14 7.07 -7.10
N ASP A 2 -12.88 7.28 -6.67
CA ASP A 2 -11.70 6.76 -7.39
C ASP A 2 -11.70 5.23 -7.57
N GLU A 3 -12.00 4.45 -6.53
CA GLU A 3 -12.00 2.97 -6.64
C GLU A 3 -12.99 2.44 -7.70
N ALA A 4 -14.18 3.04 -7.80
CA ALA A 4 -15.18 2.64 -8.80
C ALA A 4 -14.72 2.98 -10.21
N LYS A 5 -14.12 4.17 -10.38
CA LYS A 5 -13.48 4.62 -11.63
C LYS A 5 -12.33 3.70 -12.03
N HIS A 6 -11.44 3.37 -11.11
CA HIS A 6 -10.30 2.46 -11.33
C HIS A 6 -10.77 1.07 -11.74
N PHE A 7 -11.75 0.52 -11.02
CA PHE A 7 -12.36 -0.76 -11.36
C PHE A 7 -12.96 -0.75 -12.76
N GLY A 8 -13.73 0.30 -13.12
CA GLY A 8 -14.30 0.46 -14.44
C GLY A 8 -13.25 0.49 -15.55
N TRP A 9 -12.13 1.21 -15.34
CA TRP A 9 -11.01 1.23 -16.27
C TRP A 9 -10.39 -0.16 -16.45
N LEU A 10 -10.13 -0.88 -15.36
CA LEU A 10 -9.53 -2.21 -15.38
C LEU A 10 -10.45 -3.22 -16.08
N VAL A 11 -11.75 -3.22 -15.78
CA VAL A 11 -12.74 -4.08 -16.45
C VAL A 11 -12.77 -3.81 -17.96
N ALA A 12 -12.81 -2.53 -18.36
CA ALA A 12 -12.80 -2.17 -19.78
C ALA A 12 -11.51 -2.63 -20.47
N ALA A 13 -10.36 -2.53 -19.80
CA ALA A 13 -9.07 -2.98 -20.32
C ALA A 13 -8.98 -4.51 -20.47
N LEU A 14 -9.56 -5.27 -19.52
CA LEU A 14 -9.67 -6.73 -19.59
C LEU A 14 -10.58 -7.16 -20.76
N ASN A 15 -11.75 -6.54 -20.89
CA ASN A 15 -12.71 -6.87 -21.94
C ASN A 15 -12.13 -6.65 -23.35
N ARG A 16 -11.39 -5.55 -23.57
CA ARG A 16 -10.68 -5.31 -24.85
C ARG A 16 -9.66 -6.38 -25.21
N ARG A 17 -9.22 -7.18 -24.24
CA ARG A 17 -8.26 -8.29 -24.41
C ARG A 17 -8.92 -9.66 -24.42
N GLY A 18 -10.25 -9.72 -24.53
CA GLY A 18 -11.00 -10.99 -24.50
C GLY A 18 -10.97 -11.69 -23.13
N SER A 19 -10.68 -10.94 -22.05
CA SER A 19 -10.74 -11.41 -20.67
C SER A 19 -11.90 -10.73 -19.93
N ALA A 20 -12.12 -11.11 -18.69
CA ALA A 20 -13.13 -10.52 -17.81
C ALA A 20 -12.64 -10.52 -16.36
N TYR A 21 -13.25 -9.69 -15.52
CA TYR A 21 -13.00 -9.75 -14.08
C TYR A 21 -13.35 -11.15 -13.54
N GLY A 22 -12.43 -11.74 -12.77
CA GLY A 22 -12.54 -13.10 -12.26
C GLY A 22 -11.93 -14.18 -13.16
N ASN A 23 -11.56 -13.88 -14.42
CA ASN A 23 -10.93 -14.87 -15.30
C ASN A 23 -9.46 -15.15 -14.95
N LEU A 24 -8.80 -14.23 -14.24
CA LEU A 24 -7.41 -14.35 -13.82
C LEU A 24 -7.33 -14.50 -12.30
N LEU A 25 -6.40 -15.32 -11.82
CA LEU A 25 -6.13 -15.44 -10.39
C LEU A 25 -5.64 -14.10 -9.84
N ALA A 26 -6.24 -13.66 -8.74
CA ALA A 26 -5.83 -12.50 -7.97
C ALA A 26 -5.67 -12.88 -6.50
N HIS A 27 -4.74 -12.23 -5.81
CA HIS A 27 -4.59 -12.42 -4.38
C HIS A 27 -5.76 -11.77 -3.62
N LYS A 28 -6.15 -12.35 -2.48
CA LYS A 28 -7.23 -11.83 -1.63
C LYS A 28 -6.76 -10.85 -0.55
N GLY A 29 -5.45 -10.53 -0.54
CA GLY A 29 -4.82 -9.76 0.53
C GLY A 29 -5.58 -8.48 0.89
N LEU A 30 -5.93 -7.61 -0.05
CA LEU A 30 -6.65 -6.37 0.27
C LEU A 30 -8.00 -6.64 0.96
N LEU A 31 -8.77 -7.61 0.48
CA LEU A 31 -10.07 -7.98 1.05
C LEU A 31 -9.93 -8.59 2.44
N GLU A 32 -8.93 -9.45 2.65
CA GLU A 32 -8.65 -10.06 3.95
C GLU A 32 -8.23 -9.01 4.99
N HIS A 33 -7.30 -8.12 4.63
CA HIS A 33 -6.93 -7.00 5.49
C HIS A 33 -8.12 -6.06 5.77
N SER A 34 -9.00 -5.89 4.78
CA SER A 34 -10.26 -5.18 4.96
C SER A 34 -11.15 -5.88 5.97
N ALA A 35 -11.34 -7.20 5.88
CA ALA A 35 -12.17 -7.92 6.85
C ALA A 35 -11.57 -7.86 8.26
N ASN A 36 -10.25 -8.03 8.38
CA ASN A 36 -9.53 -8.10 9.65
C ASN A 36 -9.49 -6.77 10.42
N THR A 37 -9.67 -5.65 9.73
CA THR A 37 -9.64 -4.29 10.31
C THR A 37 -11.02 -3.62 10.33
N LYS A 38 -12.11 -4.38 10.21
CA LYS A 38 -13.48 -3.83 10.11
C LYS A 38 -13.97 -3.15 11.41
N ASP A 39 -13.51 -3.62 12.56
CA ASP A 39 -13.98 -3.15 13.87
C ASP A 39 -13.00 -2.18 14.56
N ASP A 40 -11.91 -1.81 13.88
CA ASP A 40 -10.88 -0.89 14.40
C ASP A 40 -10.48 0.14 13.33
N LEU A 41 -10.84 1.40 13.57
CA LEU A 41 -10.58 2.51 12.66
C LEU A 41 -9.09 2.84 12.52
N LEU A 42 -8.30 2.76 13.60
CA LEU A 42 -6.87 3.03 13.52
C LEU A 42 -6.15 1.91 12.78
N ALA A 43 -6.52 0.65 13.03
CA ALA A 43 -6.05 -0.48 12.24
C ALA A 43 -6.44 -0.34 10.76
N ARG A 44 -7.68 0.06 10.46
CA ARG A 44 -8.17 0.32 9.10
C ARG A 44 -7.28 1.32 8.37
N LEU A 45 -7.02 2.46 8.98
CA LEU A 45 -6.21 3.53 8.43
C LEU A 45 -4.74 3.13 8.30
N ALA A 46 -4.19 2.36 9.23
CA ALA A 46 -2.81 1.87 9.12
C ALA A 46 -2.66 0.84 7.99
N VAL A 47 -3.59 -0.09 7.86
CA VAL A 47 -3.42 -1.25 6.98
C VAL A 47 -3.85 -0.96 5.55
N ILE A 48 -4.97 -0.26 5.34
CA ILE A 48 -5.50 -0.06 3.98
C ILE A 48 -4.74 1.08 3.28
N PRO A 49 -4.86 2.35 3.67
CA PRO A 49 -4.21 3.41 2.92
C PRO A 49 -2.69 3.47 3.16
N LEU A 50 -2.21 3.22 4.37
CA LEU A 50 -0.78 3.38 4.67
C LEU A 50 0.08 2.16 4.33
N VAL A 51 -0.53 0.99 4.12
CA VAL A 51 0.19 -0.21 3.69
C VAL A 51 -0.26 -0.69 2.32
N GLN A 52 -1.55 -0.97 2.08
CA GLN A 52 -1.99 -1.54 0.80
C GLN A 52 -1.92 -0.53 -0.34
N GLU A 53 -2.47 0.67 -0.19
CA GLU A 53 -2.43 1.70 -1.23
C GLU A 53 -0.99 2.23 -1.43
N ALA A 54 -0.23 2.39 -0.33
CA ALA A 54 1.19 2.74 -0.40
C ALA A 54 2.05 1.71 -1.18
N ARG A 55 1.67 0.43 -1.20
CA ARG A 55 2.31 -0.58 -2.09
C ARG A 55 2.02 -0.32 -3.56
N GLY A 56 0.91 0.32 -3.89
CA GLY A 56 0.60 0.80 -5.23
C GLY A 56 1.64 1.81 -5.72
N LEU A 57 2.10 2.70 -4.84
CA LEU A 57 3.20 3.63 -5.13
C LEU A 57 4.52 2.90 -5.38
N ASP A 58 4.81 1.85 -4.60
CA ASP A 58 6.04 1.07 -4.75
C ASP A 58 6.07 0.22 -6.03
N ALA A 59 4.94 -0.40 -6.38
CA ALA A 59 4.82 -1.35 -7.48
C ALA A 59 4.49 -0.68 -8.82
N GLY A 60 3.81 0.47 -8.78
CA GLY A 60 3.32 1.22 -9.93
C GLY A 60 4.38 1.44 -11.00
N PRO A 61 5.52 2.08 -10.69
CA PRO A 61 6.58 2.33 -11.66
C PRO A 61 7.09 1.07 -12.36
N ARG A 62 7.25 -0.05 -11.62
CA ARG A 62 7.69 -1.33 -12.19
C ARG A 62 6.64 -1.92 -13.12
N LEU A 63 5.36 -1.87 -12.74
CA LEU A 63 4.27 -2.38 -13.56
C LEU A 63 4.12 -1.55 -14.85
N ILE A 64 4.18 -0.22 -14.74
CA ILE A 64 4.14 0.71 -15.87
C ILE A 64 5.29 0.41 -16.84
N HIS A 65 6.51 0.21 -16.34
CA HIS A 65 7.66 -0.14 -17.16
C HIS A 65 7.42 -1.47 -17.89
N LYS A 66 7.01 -2.53 -17.18
CA LYS A 66 6.74 -3.85 -17.76
C LYS A 66 5.67 -3.81 -18.86
N LEU A 67 4.58 -3.07 -18.64
CA LEU A 67 3.51 -2.90 -19.62
C LEU A 67 3.98 -2.11 -20.84
N SER A 68 4.76 -1.05 -20.63
CA SER A 68 5.31 -0.24 -21.73
C SER A 68 6.28 -1.05 -22.60
N SER A 69 7.19 -1.80 -21.96
CA SER A 69 8.19 -2.63 -22.63
C SER A 69 7.60 -3.83 -23.38
N SER A 70 6.40 -4.28 -23.00
CA SER A 70 5.65 -5.33 -23.72
C SER A 70 4.73 -4.78 -24.82
N GLY A 71 4.76 -3.47 -25.10
CA GLY A 71 3.91 -2.83 -26.11
C GLY A 71 2.48 -2.53 -25.63
N ALA A 72 2.12 -2.86 -24.39
CA ALA A 72 0.81 -2.57 -23.80
C ALA A 72 0.70 -1.12 -23.30
N ARG A 73 0.90 -0.16 -24.21
CA ARG A 73 0.96 1.28 -23.91
C ARG A 73 -0.30 1.84 -23.26
N GLU A 74 -1.48 1.42 -23.71
CA GLU A 74 -2.76 1.82 -23.11
C GLU A 74 -2.87 1.36 -21.65
N SER A 75 -2.54 0.10 -21.38
CA SER A 75 -2.55 -0.44 -20.03
C SER A 75 -1.54 0.28 -19.13
N ALA A 76 -0.35 0.60 -19.66
CA ALA A 76 0.65 1.37 -18.92
C ALA A 76 0.14 2.79 -18.56
N GLN A 77 -0.57 3.45 -19.47
CA GLN A 77 -1.16 4.76 -19.21
C GLN A 77 -2.29 4.69 -18.18
N LEU A 78 -3.13 3.65 -18.25
CA LEU A 78 -4.17 3.40 -17.26
C LEU A 78 -3.56 3.24 -15.86
N VAL A 79 -2.53 2.41 -15.71
CA VAL A 79 -1.85 2.21 -14.42
C VAL A 79 -1.20 3.51 -13.94
N ARG A 80 -0.63 4.33 -14.82
CA ARG A 80 -0.13 5.67 -14.45
C ARG A 80 -1.20 6.54 -13.82
N ASN A 81 -2.42 6.55 -14.39
CA ASN A 81 -3.51 7.34 -13.86
C ASN A 81 -3.96 6.82 -12.48
N ILE A 82 -4.05 5.50 -12.30
CA ILE A 82 -4.36 4.89 -11.00
C ILE A 82 -3.31 5.31 -9.96
N VAL A 83 -2.02 5.10 -10.24
CA VAL A 83 -0.93 5.44 -9.32
C VAL A 83 -0.93 6.93 -8.93
N ALA A 84 -1.32 7.82 -9.84
CA ALA A 84 -1.45 9.24 -9.53
C ALA A 84 -2.58 9.53 -8.52
N ASP A 85 -3.69 8.80 -8.59
CA ASP A 85 -4.79 8.89 -7.62
C ASP A 85 -4.37 8.31 -6.25
N GLU A 86 -3.64 7.19 -6.23
CA GLU A 86 -3.17 6.53 -4.99
C GLU A 86 -2.35 7.46 -4.09
N VAL A 87 -1.62 8.43 -4.66
CA VAL A 87 -0.87 9.43 -3.88
C VAL A 87 -1.80 10.21 -2.94
N ASN A 88 -3.01 10.55 -3.41
CA ASN A 88 -3.99 11.25 -2.59
C ASN A 88 -4.60 10.34 -1.53
N HIS A 89 -4.80 9.05 -1.83
CA HIS A 89 -5.38 8.13 -0.85
C HIS A 89 -4.43 7.90 0.33
N VAL A 90 -3.14 7.67 0.05
CA VAL A 90 -2.09 7.61 1.08
C VAL A 90 -2.03 8.93 1.87
N ARG A 91 -2.12 10.07 1.18
CA ARG A 91 -2.08 11.41 1.82
C ARG A 91 -3.25 11.64 2.77
N TYR A 92 -4.46 11.28 2.37
CA TYR A 92 -5.61 11.37 3.26
C TYR A 92 -5.55 10.34 4.38
N GLY A 93 -5.07 9.13 4.08
CA GLY A 93 -4.83 8.09 5.07
C GLY A 93 -3.92 8.56 6.20
N ILE A 94 -2.76 9.15 5.88
CA ILE A 94 -1.82 9.57 6.93
C ILE A 94 -2.34 10.76 7.71
N ARG A 95 -3.04 11.68 7.05
CA ARG A 95 -3.68 12.82 7.71
C ARG A 95 -4.68 12.34 8.76
N TRP A 96 -5.59 11.45 8.38
CA TRP A 96 -6.62 10.94 9.29
C TRP A 96 -6.05 10.02 10.36
N PHE A 97 -5.06 9.19 10.03
CA PHE A 97 -4.39 8.34 11.00
C PHE A 97 -3.72 9.17 12.11
N LYS A 98 -2.97 10.22 11.73
CA LYS A 98 -2.36 11.15 12.69
C LYS A 98 -3.41 11.87 13.55
N TYR A 99 -4.51 12.31 12.92
CA TYR A 99 -5.61 12.95 13.62
C TYR A 99 -6.26 12.02 14.66
N CYS A 100 -6.62 10.79 14.28
CA CYS A 100 -7.21 9.81 15.19
C CYS A 100 -6.24 9.42 16.31
N CYS A 101 -4.94 9.26 16.04
CA CYS A 101 -3.94 9.05 17.10
C CYS A 101 -3.91 10.22 18.09
N SER A 102 -3.98 11.46 17.62
CA SER A 102 -3.98 12.64 18.49
C SER A 102 -5.21 12.71 19.40
N LEU A 103 -6.40 12.33 18.89
CA LEU A 103 -7.63 12.25 19.71
C LEU A 103 -7.52 11.20 20.82
N SER A 104 -6.78 10.12 20.57
CA SER A 104 -6.57 9.03 21.52
C SER A 104 -5.31 9.19 22.38
N GLY A 105 -4.57 10.30 22.27
CA GLY A 105 -3.33 10.52 23.01
C GLY A 105 -2.18 9.56 22.63
N LEU A 106 -2.20 9.01 21.42
CA LEU A 106 -1.22 8.03 20.93
C LEU A 106 -0.10 8.69 20.11
N ASP A 107 1.13 8.20 20.26
CA ASP A 107 2.21 8.48 19.32
C ASP A 107 1.92 7.77 18.00
N HIS A 108 1.67 8.55 16.94
CA HIS A 108 1.26 8.00 15.66
C HIS A 108 2.32 7.06 15.05
N THR A 109 3.61 7.33 15.23
CA THR A 109 4.65 6.52 14.59
C THR A 109 4.77 5.18 15.28
N LYS A 110 4.86 5.18 16.61
CA LYS A 110 4.89 3.95 17.43
C LYS A 110 3.61 3.14 17.28
N HIS A 111 2.46 3.80 17.25
CA HIS A 111 1.19 3.10 17.09
C HIS A 111 1.03 2.51 15.68
N PHE A 112 1.51 3.22 14.64
CA PHE A 112 1.59 2.66 13.29
C PHE A 112 2.49 1.42 13.26
N HIS A 113 3.67 1.46 13.89
CA HIS A 113 4.56 0.30 13.96
C HIS A 113 3.90 -0.89 14.65
N HIS A 114 3.23 -0.65 15.77
CA HIS A 114 2.48 -1.68 16.50
C HIS A 114 1.42 -2.34 15.62
N LEU A 115 0.57 -1.54 14.96
CA LEU A 115 -0.47 -2.05 14.06
C LEU A 115 0.12 -2.80 12.87
N VAL A 116 1.20 -2.28 12.26
CA VAL A 116 1.88 -2.99 11.18
C VAL A 116 2.36 -4.36 11.62
N LEU A 117 3.02 -4.47 12.77
CA LEU A 117 3.52 -5.76 13.27
C LEU A 117 2.39 -6.71 13.70
N GLN A 118 1.26 -6.18 14.15
CA GLN A 118 0.06 -6.97 14.45
C GLN A 118 -0.52 -7.64 13.19
N TYR A 119 -0.61 -6.92 12.07
CA TYR A 119 -1.22 -7.44 10.83
C TYR A 119 -0.21 -8.00 9.82
N PHE A 120 1.07 -7.63 9.95
CA PHE A 120 2.19 -8.08 9.12
C PHE A 120 3.37 -8.48 10.02
N PRO A 121 3.28 -9.61 10.74
CA PRO A 121 4.29 -10.00 11.73
C PRO A 121 5.69 -10.21 11.15
N GLN A 122 5.81 -10.51 9.86
CA GLN A 122 7.09 -10.62 9.15
C GLN A 122 7.61 -9.29 8.61
N GLY A 123 7.01 -8.16 9.01
CA GLY A 123 7.30 -6.84 8.49
C GLY A 123 6.81 -6.59 7.06
N LEU A 124 6.96 -5.34 6.64
CA LEU A 124 6.57 -4.90 5.30
C LEU A 124 7.63 -5.31 4.26
N PRO A 125 7.23 -5.97 3.16
CA PRO A 125 8.15 -6.29 2.08
C PRO A 125 8.45 -5.03 1.25
N GLY A 126 9.73 -4.74 1.05
CA GLY A 126 10.21 -3.73 0.11
C GLY A 126 10.35 -4.27 -1.33
N PRO A 127 11.01 -3.51 -2.22
CA PRO A 127 11.55 -2.17 -2.00
C PRO A 127 10.45 -1.10 -1.93
N PHE A 128 10.65 -0.08 -1.10
CA PHE A 128 9.73 1.06 -0.98
C PHE A 128 10.11 2.19 -1.93
N SER A 129 9.13 2.86 -2.52
CA SER A 129 9.32 4.16 -3.17
C SER A 129 9.31 5.27 -2.11
N SER A 130 10.47 5.51 -1.50
CA SER A 130 10.58 6.52 -0.43
C SER A 130 10.22 7.93 -0.91
N SER A 131 10.52 8.29 -2.15
CA SER A 131 10.16 9.59 -2.73
C SER A 131 8.65 9.74 -2.89
N ASP A 132 7.96 8.71 -3.40
CA ASP A 132 6.52 8.79 -3.67
C ASP A 132 5.72 8.74 -2.36
N ARG A 133 6.14 7.88 -1.42
CA ARG A 133 5.56 7.84 -0.07
C ARG A 133 5.75 9.17 0.67
N LEU A 134 6.94 9.78 0.55
CA LEU A 134 7.19 11.10 1.13
C LEU A 134 6.34 12.19 0.48
N ALA A 135 6.14 12.16 -0.84
CA ALA A 135 5.25 13.09 -1.55
C ALA A 135 3.76 12.92 -1.17
N ALA A 136 3.37 11.74 -0.70
CA ALA A 136 2.09 11.49 -0.05
C ALA A 136 2.07 11.92 1.43
N GLY A 137 3.17 12.39 1.99
CA GLY A 137 3.27 12.82 3.39
C GLY A 137 3.57 11.68 4.38
N MET A 138 3.98 10.51 3.88
CA MET A 138 4.41 9.34 4.65
C MET A 138 5.94 9.24 4.64
N PRO A 139 6.61 9.78 5.66
CA PRO A 139 8.07 9.83 5.71
C PRO A 139 8.67 8.47 6.15
N PRO A 140 9.97 8.23 5.88
CA PRO A 140 10.62 6.93 6.11
C PRO A 140 10.50 6.35 7.52
N GLU A 141 10.41 7.19 8.56
CA GLU A 141 10.23 6.75 9.94
C GLU A 141 8.95 5.94 10.18
N PHE A 142 7.92 6.08 9.33
CA PHE A 142 6.73 5.25 9.41
C PHE A 142 7.02 3.81 8.99
N PHE A 143 7.71 3.58 7.86
CA PHE A 143 7.76 2.26 7.23
C PHE A 143 9.12 1.57 7.25
N MET A 144 10.24 2.31 7.35
CA MET A 144 11.58 1.70 7.38
C MET A 144 11.81 0.82 8.61
N PRO A 145 11.44 1.23 9.85
CA PRO A 145 11.67 0.42 11.04
C PRO A 145 10.88 -0.90 11.08
N VAL A 146 9.73 -0.94 10.42
CA VAL A 146 8.87 -2.13 10.31
C VAL A 146 9.02 -2.86 8.98
N SER A 147 10.09 -2.56 8.24
CA SER A 147 10.43 -3.31 7.03
C SER A 147 11.04 -4.65 7.37
N ARG A 148 10.76 -5.67 6.55
CA ARG A 148 11.30 -7.01 6.75
C ARG A 148 12.84 -7.02 6.87
N ASP A 149 13.51 -6.26 6.01
CA ASP A 149 14.98 -6.15 6.00
C ASP A 149 15.55 -5.48 7.27
N HIS A 150 14.77 -4.60 7.91
CA HIS A 150 15.18 -3.98 9.17
C HIS A 150 15.00 -4.94 10.34
N LEU A 151 13.86 -5.64 10.39
CA LEU A 151 13.55 -6.61 11.44
C LEU A 151 14.55 -7.78 11.45
N SER A 152 14.90 -8.31 10.27
CA SER A 152 15.86 -9.42 10.19
C SER A 152 17.25 -9.03 10.70
N LYS A 153 17.69 -7.78 10.46
CA LYS A 153 18.98 -7.27 10.94
C LYS A 153 19.01 -7.04 12.46
N SER A 154 17.87 -6.72 13.07
CA SER A 154 17.77 -6.61 14.53
C SER A 154 17.83 -7.96 15.22
N GLU A 155 17.26 -9.01 14.62
CA GLU A 155 17.30 -10.37 15.16
C GLU A 155 18.73 -10.93 15.16
N THR A 156 19.48 -10.78 14.05
CA THR A 156 20.89 -11.25 13.98
C THR A 156 21.79 -10.57 15.03
N LYS A 157 21.58 -9.27 15.32
CA LYS A 157 22.35 -8.55 16.35
C LYS A 157 22.08 -9.01 17.80
N LEU A 158 20.93 -9.64 18.06
CA LEU A 158 20.60 -10.19 19.37
C LEU A 158 21.16 -11.59 19.57
N GLU A 159 21.40 -12.33 18.49
CA GLU A 159 22.02 -13.67 18.53
C GLU A 159 23.56 -13.60 18.63
N ASP A 160 24.16 -12.50 18.19
CA ASP A 160 25.61 -12.26 18.21
C ASP A 160 26.13 -11.60 19.52
N ASN A 161 25.28 -11.39 20.52
CA ASN A 161 25.59 -10.74 21.82
C ASN A 161 25.28 -11.66 23.01
#